data_AF-A0AA40EQL6-F1
#
_entry.id   AF-A0AA40EQL6-F1
#
_cell.length_a   1.000
_cell.length_b   1.000
_cell.length_c   1.000
_cell.angle_alpha   90.00
_cell.angle_beta   90.00
_cell.angle_gamma   90.00
#
_symmetry.space_group_name_H-M   'P 1'
#
loop_
_entity.id
_entity.type
_entity.pdbx_description
1 polymer ?
#
loop_
_entity_poly.entity_id
_entity_poly.type
_entity_poly.pdbx_seq_one_letter_code
_entity_poly.pdbx_strand_id
1 'polypeptide(L)'
;MASSRPLQTAAAGLNSALSAITNEGDRLNQKNTISRTIEQLTSLLEDESLSVSDAEIESAAAAVAKTISPVLVGLDSRPRTNDNDDDDDTSQTPETYRHIVQRGTEFSKAAIRCLDLLAQRSISAVAAADQVLLTLTAFADESEPWIPSVEVSTQASNLLDRLLGDAPAKEQFMAESVLQRYLRPLFSKSKPEAITSSGRKAAFVDPFRGRGEGLPDDSAETKPWKFTDLRAIPAVAWVIREADELFITKHWPLFIPVLLTLVDDQSTGVRRQGLLVLKCFLEKYPSKTLHGTGLAQVFEDAIFPTLNFLPSLTPEDESVQLLGPAFEALLCLARKQASPTTGPTTKEPRPNSTLLDKVLREGVFSAYFHCKDHPRIVTVLCQQTISIANQLGIHTVKHLKDLIPMLSTILSNPFGPAAPATLLAAIKALQAVLQTCWPRIPTSPWQDEIINALSLCWLAACDQATRPGTILSELSATGAMLAAVLRTQGVELADVVAPLVQKEPLLAALFASSPSS
;
A
#
# COMPACT_ATOMS: atom_id res chain seq x y z
N MET A 1 -36.41 29.99 35.19
CA MET A 1 -36.38 29.59 33.77
C MET A 1 -35.00 29.03 33.48
N ALA A 2 -34.83 27.72 33.67
CA ALA A 2 -33.63 27.03 33.21
C ALA A 2 -33.82 26.80 31.71
N SER A 3 -33.12 27.57 30.88
CA SER A 3 -33.01 27.29 29.45
C SER A 3 -32.32 25.93 29.32
N SER A 4 -33.09 24.86 29.17
CA SER A 4 -32.54 23.54 28.84
C SER A 4 -31.78 23.71 27.53
N ARG A 5 -30.46 23.45 27.54
CA ARG A 5 -29.59 23.51 26.36
C ARG A 5 -29.53 22.11 25.76
N PRO A 6 -30.42 21.77 24.80
CA PRO A 6 -30.64 20.38 24.41
C PRO A 6 -29.40 19.73 23.80
N LEU A 7 -28.58 20.48 23.05
CA LEU A 7 -27.32 19.98 22.50
C LEU A 7 -26.29 19.66 23.59
N GLN A 8 -26.18 20.48 24.63
CA GLN A 8 -25.25 20.21 25.74
C GLN A 8 -25.66 18.98 26.52
N THR A 9 -26.96 18.79 26.76
CA THR A 9 -27.48 17.59 27.42
C THR A 9 -27.21 16.34 26.61
N ALA A 10 -27.41 16.39 25.29
CA ALA A 10 -27.11 15.26 24.42
C ALA A 10 -25.59 14.96 24.32
N ALA A 11 -24.75 16.00 24.21
CA ALA A 11 -23.30 15.85 24.23
C ALA A 11 -22.79 15.24 25.56
N ALA A 12 -23.37 15.64 26.69
CA ALA A 12 -23.09 15.04 27.99
C ALA A 12 -23.56 13.58 28.06
N GLY A 13 -24.73 13.28 27.50
CA GLY A 13 -25.26 11.91 27.39
C GLY A 13 -24.34 10.98 26.60
N LEU A 14 -23.82 11.43 25.45
CA LEU A 14 -22.84 10.68 24.66
C LEU A 14 -21.55 10.43 25.44
N ASN A 15 -21.00 11.45 26.09
CA ASN A 15 -19.78 11.29 26.89
C ASN A 15 -19.97 10.34 28.07
N SER A 16 -21.12 10.41 28.75
CA SER A 16 -21.47 9.50 29.85
C SER A 16 -21.63 8.07 29.37
N ALA A 17 -22.23 7.85 28.19
CA ALA A 17 -22.37 6.53 27.61
C ALA A 17 -21.00 5.90 27.28
N LEU A 18 -20.03 6.71 26.86
CA LEU A 18 -18.68 6.25 26.52
C LEU A 18 -17.83 5.88 27.75
N SER A 19 -18.08 6.46 28.93
CA SER A 19 -17.33 6.16 30.16
C SER A 19 -17.79 4.90 30.91
N ALA A 20 -18.94 4.31 30.56
CA ALA A 20 -19.61 3.27 31.34
C ALA A 20 -19.17 1.82 31.03
N ILE A 21 -17.93 1.60 30.56
CA ILE A 21 -17.51 0.27 30.06
C ILE A 21 -16.88 -0.54 31.20
N THR A 22 -17.62 -1.50 31.77
CA THR A 22 -17.05 -2.52 32.67
C THR A 22 -17.44 -3.97 32.32
N ASN A 23 -18.64 -4.24 31.78
CA ASN A 23 -19.10 -5.61 31.44
C ASN A 23 -19.88 -5.72 30.11
N GLU A 24 -20.14 -6.94 29.61
CA GLU A 24 -20.92 -7.17 28.37
C GLU A 24 -22.35 -6.63 28.40
N GLY A 25 -23.04 -6.73 29.55
CA GLY A 25 -24.39 -6.16 29.72
C GLY A 25 -24.42 -4.64 29.57
N ASP A 26 -23.30 -3.97 29.91
CA ASP A 26 -23.14 -2.52 29.76
C ASP A 26 -22.98 -2.13 28.29
N ARG A 27 -22.46 -3.02 27.43
CA ARG A 27 -22.23 -2.76 25.99
C ARG A 27 -23.55 -2.61 25.21
N LEU A 28 -24.57 -3.43 25.49
CA LEU A 28 -25.87 -3.32 24.83
C LEU A 28 -26.61 -2.04 25.25
N ASN A 29 -26.56 -1.70 26.54
CA ASN A 29 -27.12 -0.45 27.05
C ASN A 29 -26.39 0.78 26.49
N GLN A 30 -25.06 0.71 26.38
CA GLN A 30 -24.24 1.72 25.72
C GLN A 30 -24.66 1.90 24.25
N LYS A 31 -24.79 0.81 23.50
CA LYS A 31 -25.24 0.82 22.09
C LYS A 31 -26.59 1.51 21.93
N ASN A 32 -27.59 1.12 22.72
CA ASN A 32 -28.92 1.71 22.68
C ASN A 32 -28.91 3.20 23.03
N THR A 33 -28.10 3.58 24.02
CA THR A 33 -27.96 4.98 24.46
C THR A 33 -27.32 5.83 23.36
N ILE A 34 -26.25 5.34 22.73
CA ILE A 34 -25.58 6.04 21.63
C ILE A 34 -26.53 6.22 20.44
N SER A 35 -27.20 5.15 19.99
CA SER A 35 -28.15 5.23 18.85
C SER A 35 -29.24 6.26 19.12
N ARG A 36 -29.91 6.16 20.28
CA ARG A 36 -30.99 7.07 20.66
C ARG A 36 -30.52 8.52 20.76
N THR A 37 -29.32 8.75 21.29
CA THR A 37 -28.81 10.12 21.46
C THR A 37 -28.40 10.73 20.11
N ILE A 38 -27.81 9.95 19.20
CA ILE A 38 -27.50 10.43 17.83
C ILE A 38 -28.78 10.72 17.05
N GLU A 39 -29.81 9.86 17.16
CA GLU A 39 -31.12 10.09 16.53
C GLU A 39 -31.81 11.35 17.09
N GLN A 40 -31.79 11.53 18.41
CA GLN A 40 -32.32 12.73 19.06
C GLN A 40 -31.59 14.00 18.59
N LEU A 41 -30.25 13.97 18.53
CA LEU A 41 -29.46 15.08 17.99
C LEU A 41 -29.81 15.38 16.54
N THR A 42 -29.91 14.34 15.70
CA THR A 42 -30.26 14.48 14.28
C THR A 42 -31.64 15.14 14.14
N SER A 43 -32.64 14.66 14.88
CA SER A 43 -33.99 15.24 14.84
C SER A 43 -34.05 16.68 15.36
N LEU A 44 -33.27 17.03 16.39
CA LEU A 44 -33.18 18.40 16.90
C LEU A 44 -32.51 19.35 15.88
N LEU A 45 -31.53 18.84 15.13
CA LEU A 45 -30.81 19.62 14.11
C LEU A 45 -31.61 19.80 12.81
N GLU A 46 -32.59 18.94 12.55
CA GLU A 46 -33.56 19.11 11.46
C GLU A 46 -34.61 20.20 11.76
N ASP A 47 -34.81 20.59 13.03
CA ASP A 47 -35.67 21.71 13.40
C ASP A 47 -34.97 23.06 13.18
N GLU A 48 -35.35 23.76 12.11
CA GLU A 48 -34.77 25.06 11.74
C GLU A 48 -34.98 26.18 12.79
N SER A 49 -35.96 26.02 13.69
CA SER A 49 -36.33 27.04 14.69
C SER A 49 -35.43 27.08 15.92
N LEU A 50 -34.54 26.08 16.08
CA LEU A 50 -33.66 25.98 17.24
C LEU A 50 -32.48 26.96 17.14
N SER A 51 -32.46 27.96 18.02
CA SER A 51 -31.29 28.83 18.19
C SER A 51 -30.20 28.10 18.97
N VAL A 52 -29.06 27.83 18.32
CA VAL A 52 -27.92 27.12 18.90
C VAL A 52 -26.67 28.01 18.81
N SER A 53 -25.86 28.03 19.87
CA SER A 53 -24.59 28.75 19.87
C SER A 53 -23.44 27.90 19.31
N ASP A 54 -22.41 28.55 18.76
CA ASP A 54 -21.22 27.88 18.22
C ASP A 54 -20.53 26.95 19.23
N ALA A 55 -20.46 27.35 20.51
CA ALA A 55 -19.86 26.53 21.57
C ALA A 55 -20.65 25.23 21.84
N GLU A 56 -21.98 25.25 21.63
CA GLU A 56 -22.81 24.04 21.74
C GLU A 56 -22.63 23.12 20.55
N ILE A 57 -22.48 23.69 19.35
CA ILE A 57 -22.20 22.95 18.12
C ILE A 57 -20.83 22.29 18.20
N GLU A 58 -19.80 23.02 18.62
CA GLU A 58 -18.43 22.50 18.81
C GLU A 58 -18.42 21.33 19.82
N SER A 59 -19.05 21.52 20.99
CA SER A 59 -19.14 20.47 22.01
C SER A 59 -19.93 19.24 21.53
N ALA A 60 -21.00 19.43 20.78
CA ALA A 60 -21.79 18.33 20.22
C ALA A 60 -21.00 17.59 19.13
N ALA A 61 -20.33 18.31 18.23
CA ALA A 61 -19.51 17.73 17.18
C ALA A 61 -18.36 16.89 17.76
N ALA A 62 -17.66 17.42 18.76
CA ALA A 62 -16.60 16.68 19.46
C ALA A 62 -17.13 15.40 20.13
N ALA A 63 -18.31 15.46 20.77
CA ALA A 63 -18.93 14.29 21.39
C ALA A 63 -19.34 13.25 20.35
N VAL A 64 -19.96 13.65 19.23
CA VAL A 64 -20.34 12.76 18.12
C VAL A 64 -19.10 12.12 17.51
N ALA A 65 -18.06 12.89 17.17
CA ALA A 65 -16.82 12.34 16.62
C ALA A 65 -16.16 11.33 17.58
N LYS A 66 -16.19 11.59 18.89
CA LYS A 66 -15.65 10.66 19.90
C LYS A 66 -16.38 9.31 19.94
N THR A 67 -17.65 9.25 19.58
CA THR A 67 -18.41 7.96 19.55
C THR A 67 -17.86 6.99 18.50
N ILE A 68 -17.45 7.52 17.35
CA ILE A 68 -16.94 6.73 16.22
C ILE A 68 -15.41 6.70 16.15
N SER A 69 -14.73 7.51 16.97
CA SER A 69 -13.27 7.58 17.00
C SER A 69 -12.66 6.25 17.44
N PRO A 70 -11.74 5.65 16.66
CA PRO A 70 -11.08 4.40 16.99
C PRO A 70 -9.88 4.63 17.93
N VAL A 71 -10.14 5.26 19.09
CA VAL A 71 -9.12 5.56 20.11
C VAL A 71 -9.34 4.66 21.32
N LEU A 72 -8.30 3.92 21.68
CA LEU A 72 -8.23 3.01 22.81
C LEU A 72 -7.81 3.81 24.05
N VAL A 73 -8.77 4.43 24.73
CA VAL A 73 -8.52 5.15 25.99
C VAL A 73 -8.52 4.15 27.14
N GLY A 74 -7.41 4.06 27.91
CA GLY A 74 -7.39 3.38 29.21
C GLY A 74 -6.62 2.06 29.31
N LEU A 75 -5.78 1.69 28.34
CA LEU A 75 -4.85 0.56 28.48
C LEU A 75 -3.61 1.02 29.28
N ASP A 76 -3.71 0.84 30.60
CA ASP A 76 -2.71 0.94 31.66
C ASP A 76 -1.48 1.84 31.46
N SER A 77 -1.57 3.05 32.01
CA SER A 77 -0.46 3.73 32.66
C SER A 77 -0.27 3.22 34.10
N ARG A 78 -0.19 1.90 34.31
CA ARG A 78 0.34 1.34 35.55
C ARG A 78 1.83 1.05 35.32
N PRO A 79 2.75 1.65 36.09
CA PRO A 79 4.14 1.26 36.00
C PRO A 79 4.23 -0.24 36.33
N ARG A 80 4.84 -1.03 35.44
CA ARG A 80 5.23 -2.42 35.73
C ARG A 80 6.04 -2.43 37.01
N THR A 81 5.43 -2.81 38.13
CA THR A 81 6.17 -3.16 39.34
C THR A 81 6.87 -4.49 39.06
N ASN A 82 8.15 -4.56 39.38
CA ASN A 82 9.07 -5.69 39.15
C ASN A 82 8.72 -6.96 39.97
N ASP A 83 7.45 -7.30 40.13
CA ASP A 83 7.04 -8.50 40.85
C ASP A 83 6.58 -9.57 39.87
N ASN A 84 7.18 -10.74 40.04
CA ASN A 84 7.05 -11.94 39.23
C ASN A 84 5.63 -12.53 39.32
N ASP A 85 4.68 -12.03 38.53
CA ASP A 85 3.41 -12.72 38.30
C ASP A 85 3.22 -12.94 36.78
N ASP A 86 3.38 -14.20 36.37
CA ASP A 86 3.08 -14.76 35.04
C ASP A 86 1.54 -14.87 34.81
N ASP A 87 0.77 -13.84 35.15
CA ASP A 87 -0.70 -13.85 34.99
C ASP A 87 -1.17 -13.01 33.78
N ASP A 88 -1.40 -13.71 32.67
CA ASP A 88 -2.49 -13.61 31.67
C ASP A 88 -3.20 -12.26 31.38
N ASP A 89 -2.51 -11.12 31.29
CA ASP A 89 -3.11 -9.82 30.91
C ASP A 89 -3.20 -9.58 29.37
N THR A 90 -2.76 -10.56 28.57
CA THR A 90 -2.81 -10.49 27.09
C THR A 90 -4.22 -10.68 26.50
N SER A 91 -5.20 -11.11 27.30
CA SER A 91 -6.53 -11.51 26.82
C SER A 91 -7.53 -10.36 26.61
N GLN A 92 -7.37 -9.21 27.28
CA GLN A 92 -8.34 -8.09 27.19
C GLN A 92 -8.10 -7.11 26.03
N THR A 93 -6.87 -7.04 25.52
CA THR A 93 -6.48 -6.10 24.44
C THR A 93 -7.15 -6.38 23.08
N PRO A 94 -7.33 -7.65 22.62
CA PRO A 94 -7.91 -7.91 21.31
C PRO A 94 -9.43 -7.69 21.29
N GLU A 95 -10.13 -7.99 22.39
CA GLU A 95 -11.58 -7.81 22.48
C GLU A 95 -11.97 -6.33 22.55
N THR A 96 -11.21 -5.53 23.31
CA THR A 96 -11.41 -4.09 23.41
C THR A 96 -11.17 -3.40 22.07
N TYR A 97 -10.11 -3.82 21.35
CA TYR A 97 -9.85 -3.41 19.98
C TYR A 97 -11.05 -3.72 19.06
N ARG A 98 -11.51 -4.98 19.02
CA ARG A 98 -12.65 -5.40 18.19
C ARG A 98 -13.91 -4.60 18.51
N HIS A 99 -14.18 -4.38 19.79
CA HIS A 99 -15.36 -3.64 20.23
C HIS A 99 -15.34 -2.17 19.78
N ILE A 100 -14.21 -1.47 19.92
CA ILE A 100 -14.09 -0.07 19.49
C ILE A 100 -14.21 0.05 17.97
N VAL A 101 -13.57 -0.85 17.23
CA VAL A 101 -13.68 -0.90 15.77
C VAL A 101 -15.13 -1.17 15.35
N GLN A 102 -15.79 -2.16 15.95
CA GLN A 102 -17.19 -2.48 15.69
C GLN A 102 -18.12 -1.30 16.03
N ARG A 103 -17.88 -0.59 17.13
CA ARG A 103 -18.65 0.62 17.45
C ARG A 103 -18.48 1.70 16.38
N GLY A 104 -17.24 1.93 15.94
CA GLY A 104 -16.93 2.85 14.85
C GLY A 104 -17.67 2.48 13.57
N THR A 105 -17.67 1.21 13.20
CA THR A 105 -18.35 0.73 11.98
C THR A 105 -19.87 0.92 12.08
N GLU A 106 -20.49 0.48 13.17
CA GLU A 106 -21.94 0.49 13.37
C GLU A 106 -22.53 1.90 13.35
N PHE A 107 -21.85 2.88 13.99
CA PHE A 107 -22.38 4.23 14.14
C PHE A 107 -21.86 5.24 13.12
N SER A 108 -20.84 4.89 12.32
CA SER A 108 -20.20 5.80 11.34
C SER A 108 -21.19 6.57 10.47
N LYS A 109 -22.14 5.87 9.82
CA LYS A 109 -23.12 6.49 8.91
C LYS A 109 -24.01 7.52 9.61
N ALA A 110 -24.54 7.20 10.79
CA ALA A 110 -25.40 8.10 11.54
C ALA A 110 -24.61 9.28 12.12
N ALA A 111 -23.41 9.02 12.65
CA ALA A 111 -22.54 10.04 13.22
C ALA A 111 -22.05 11.04 12.16
N ILE A 112 -21.60 10.58 10.99
CA ILE A 112 -21.14 11.46 9.90
C ILE A 112 -22.30 12.30 9.35
N ARG A 113 -23.50 11.73 9.21
CA ARG A 113 -24.70 12.53 8.87
C ARG A 113 -25.00 13.59 9.92
N CYS A 114 -24.90 13.26 11.20
CA CYS A 114 -25.09 14.22 12.30
C CYS A 114 -24.04 15.34 12.27
N LEU A 115 -22.78 15.01 12.00
CA LEU A 115 -21.71 15.99 11.80
C LEU A 115 -21.96 16.89 10.58
N ASP A 116 -22.49 16.36 9.48
CA ASP A 116 -22.87 17.15 8.31
C ASP A 116 -24.00 18.15 8.64
N LEU A 117 -25.02 17.73 9.39
CA LEU A 117 -26.09 18.63 9.86
C LEU A 117 -25.56 19.71 10.81
N LEU A 118 -24.62 19.37 11.71
CA LEU A 118 -23.95 20.36 12.57
C LEU A 118 -23.15 21.37 11.74
N ALA A 119 -22.46 20.91 10.70
CA ALA A 119 -21.70 21.77 9.80
C ALA A 119 -22.61 22.67 8.95
N GLN A 120 -23.83 22.23 8.61
CA GLN A 120 -24.83 23.09 7.96
C GLN A 120 -25.28 24.26 8.85
N ARG A 121 -25.21 24.11 10.19
CA ARG A 121 -25.52 25.19 11.14
C ARG A 121 -24.33 26.14 11.36
N SER A 122 -23.13 25.59 11.56
CA SER A 122 -21.91 26.39 11.74
C SER A 122 -20.67 25.61 11.32
N ILE A 123 -20.15 25.92 10.13
CA ILE A 123 -18.92 25.34 9.60
C ILE A 123 -17.73 25.64 10.51
N SER A 124 -17.60 26.89 10.98
CA SER A 124 -16.49 27.33 11.82
C SER A 124 -16.45 26.61 13.16
N ALA A 125 -17.61 26.39 13.80
CA ALA A 125 -17.68 25.68 15.08
C ALA A 125 -17.25 24.22 14.96
N VAL A 126 -17.66 23.54 13.88
CA VAL A 126 -17.26 22.14 13.64
C VAL A 126 -15.78 22.05 13.24
N ALA A 127 -15.29 22.97 12.41
CA ALA A 127 -13.89 23.02 11.96
C ALA A 127 -12.91 23.39 13.10
N ALA A 128 -13.35 24.12 14.12
CA ALA A 128 -12.51 24.45 15.28
C ALA A 128 -12.08 23.21 16.10
N ALA A 129 -12.87 22.13 16.05
CA ALA A 129 -12.58 20.90 16.77
C ALA A 129 -11.67 19.97 15.96
N ASP A 130 -10.34 20.09 16.14
CA ASP A 130 -9.33 19.23 15.48
C ASP A 130 -9.63 17.72 15.59
N GLN A 131 -10.21 17.26 16.70
CA GLN A 131 -10.58 15.85 16.89
C GLN A 131 -11.68 15.37 15.93
N VAL A 132 -12.59 16.26 15.52
CA VAL A 132 -13.60 15.96 14.51
C VAL A 132 -12.92 15.77 13.17
N LEU A 133 -12.05 16.71 12.78
CA LEU A 133 -11.31 16.64 11.52
C LEU A 133 -10.42 15.39 11.45
N LEU A 134 -9.67 15.08 12.51
CA LEU A 134 -8.85 13.86 12.58
C LEU A 134 -9.69 12.59 12.45
N THR A 135 -10.85 12.53 13.12
CA THR A 135 -11.76 11.38 12.97
C THR A 135 -12.30 11.29 11.55
N LEU A 136 -12.69 12.40 10.92
CA LEU A 136 -13.12 12.40 9.51
C LEU A 136 -12.02 11.92 8.57
N THR A 137 -10.75 12.26 8.78
CA THR A 137 -9.64 11.71 7.97
C THR A 137 -9.58 10.18 8.01
N ALA A 138 -9.90 9.58 9.17
CA ALA A 138 -9.88 8.14 9.34
C ALA A 138 -11.04 7.42 8.63
N PHE A 139 -12.17 8.10 8.44
CA PHE A 139 -13.29 7.58 7.68
C PHE A 139 -13.25 7.96 6.20
N ALA A 140 -12.37 8.87 5.79
CA ALA A 140 -12.24 9.35 4.41
C ALA A 140 -11.38 8.45 3.51
N ASP A 141 -10.80 7.36 4.03
CA ASP A 141 -9.95 6.47 3.26
C ASP A 141 -10.52 5.06 3.12
N GLU A 142 -11.04 4.71 1.94
CA GLU A 142 -11.69 3.43 1.65
C GLU A 142 -10.77 2.20 1.81
N SER A 143 -9.46 2.41 1.90
CA SER A 143 -8.48 1.34 2.01
C SER A 143 -8.46 0.65 3.38
N GLU A 144 -9.08 1.26 4.39
CA GLU A 144 -9.11 0.76 5.75
C GLU A 144 -10.11 -0.42 5.93
N PRO A 145 -9.66 -1.60 6.42
CA PRO A 145 -10.50 -2.80 6.51
C PRO A 145 -11.75 -2.66 7.38
N TRP A 146 -11.76 -1.68 8.27
CA TRP A 146 -12.84 -1.44 9.22
C TRP A 146 -13.84 -0.37 8.76
N ILE A 147 -13.73 0.16 7.54
CA ILE A 147 -14.76 1.06 7.01
C ILE A 147 -15.92 0.24 6.42
N PRO A 148 -17.17 0.48 6.84
CA PRO A 148 -18.30 -0.38 6.50
C PRO A 148 -18.84 -0.17 5.07
N SER A 149 -18.64 0.99 4.45
CA SER A 149 -19.21 1.31 3.13
C SER A 149 -18.51 2.49 2.44
N VAL A 150 -18.42 2.41 1.10
CA VAL A 150 -17.97 3.50 0.19
C VAL A 150 -18.78 4.78 0.39
N GLU A 151 -20.08 4.65 0.71
CA GLU A 151 -20.95 5.81 0.98
C GLU A 151 -20.43 6.65 2.15
N VAL A 152 -19.98 5.99 3.22
CA VAL A 152 -19.49 6.65 4.44
C VAL A 152 -18.19 7.40 4.15
N SER A 153 -17.29 6.78 3.38
CA SER A 153 -16.03 7.43 2.97
C SER A 153 -16.25 8.64 2.08
N THR A 154 -17.15 8.53 1.11
CA THR A 154 -17.52 9.64 0.22
C THR A 154 -18.13 10.79 1.02
N GLN A 155 -19.03 10.49 1.98
CA GLN A 155 -19.64 11.50 2.84
C GLN A 155 -18.61 12.17 3.76
N ALA A 156 -17.71 11.40 4.37
CA ALA A 156 -16.64 11.92 5.22
C ALA A 156 -15.68 12.83 4.44
N SER A 157 -15.24 12.42 3.24
CA SER A 157 -14.41 13.25 2.36
C SER A 157 -15.10 14.56 1.97
N ASN A 158 -16.36 14.49 1.51
CA ASN A 158 -17.11 15.68 1.12
C ASN A 158 -17.32 16.67 2.28
N LEU A 159 -17.53 16.15 3.50
CA LEU A 159 -17.65 16.98 4.70
C LEU A 159 -16.30 17.61 5.05
N LEU A 160 -15.22 16.83 5.01
CA LEU A 160 -13.87 17.31 5.30
C LEU A 160 -13.44 18.43 4.34
N ASP A 161 -13.70 18.27 3.03
CA ASP A 161 -13.41 19.31 2.04
C ASP A 161 -14.26 20.57 2.25
N ARG A 162 -15.50 20.43 2.74
CA ARG A 162 -16.35 21.59 3.07
C ARG A 162 -15.84 22.34 4.31
N LEU A 163 -15.39 21.60 5.32
CA LEU A 163 -14.84 22.16 6.57
C LEU A 163 -13.47 22.83 6.34
N LEU A 164 -12.66 22.29 5.42
CA LEU A 164 -11.32 22.78 5.08
C LEU A 164 -11.28 23.54 3.74
N GLY A 165 -12.41 24.06 3.27
CA GLY A 165 -12.59 24.57 1.90
C GLY A 165 -11.66 25.72 1.49
N ASP A 166 -10.96 26.34 2.44
CA ASP A 166 -9.92 27.32 2.17
C ASP A 166 -8.52 26.68 2.16
N ALA A 167 -7.78 26.85 1.06
CA ALA A 167 -6.45 26.27 0.87
C ALA A 167 -5.45 26.55 2.02
N PRO A 168 -5.28 27.80 2.52
CA PRO A 168 -4.43 28.07 3.67
C PRO A 168 -4.90 27.39 4.96
N ALA A 169 -6.22 27.29 5.20
CA ALA A 169 -6.75 26.59 6.38
C ALA A 169 -6.44 25.09 6.31
N LYS A 170 -6.58 24.48 5.13
CA LYS A 170 -6.19 23.09 4.87
C LYS A 170 -4.69 22.87 5.07
N GLU A 171 -3.84 23.75 4.53
CA GLU A 171 -2.39 23.70 4.74
C GLU A 171 -2.01 23.78 6.23
N GLN A 172 -2.62 24.72 6.95
CA GLN A 172 -2.37 24.91 8.39
C GLN A 172 -2.81 23.69 9.19
N PHE A 173 -3.99 23.15 8.93
CA PHE A 173 -4.47 21.93 9.59
C PHE A 173 -3.51 20.75 9.34
N MET A 174 -3.09 20.52 8.11
CA MET A 174 -2.11 19.48 7.78
C MET A 174 -0.78 19.68 8.52
N ALA A 175 -0.18 20.87 8.45
CA ALA A 175 1.14 21.12 9.00
C ALA A 175 1.18 21.19 10.53
N GLU A 176 0.23 21.89 11.14
CA GLU A 176 0.24 22.18 12.57
C GLU A 176 -0.56 21.15 13.36
N SER A 177 -1.82 20.90 12.99
CA SER A 177 -2.69 19.98 13.73
C SER A 177 -2.28 18.52 13.50
N VAL A 178 -2.12 18.10 12.24
CA VAL A 178 -1.86 16.69 11.91
C VAL A 178 -0.37 16.34 12.09
N LEU A 179 0.55 16.97 11.35
CA LEU A 179 1.95 16.55 11.37
C LEU A 179 2.65 16.87 12.70
N GLN A 180 2.49 18.09 13.22
CA GLN A 180 3.24 18.54 14.40
C GLN A 180 2.57 18.17 15.73
N ARG A 181 1.30 18.49 15.92
CA ARG A 181 0.61 18.29 17.21
C ARG A 181 0.10 16.86 17.41
N TYR A 182 -0.22 16.15 16.32
CA TYR A 182 -0.80 14.81 16.40
C TYR A 182 0.20 13.68 16.10
N LEU A 183 0.73 13.60 14.87
CA LEU A 183 1.57 12.47 14.45
C LEU A 183 2.95 12.46 15.12
N ARG A 184 3.64 13.60 15.19
CA ARG A 184 5.00 13.65 15.74
C ARG A 184 5.11 13.10 17.17
N PRO A 185 4.23 13.43 18.13
CA PRO A 185 4.24 12.80 19.45
C PRO A 185 4.02 11.28 19.41
N LEU A 186 3.05 10.81 18.60
CA LEU A 186 2.71 9.40 18.50
C LEU A 186 3.86 8.53 17.95
N PHE A 187 4.66 9.05 17.02
CA PHE A 187 5.79 8.34 16.42
C PHE A 187 7.14 8.60 17.12
N SER A 188 7.19 9.49 18.12
CA SER A 188 8.45 9.93 18.75
C SER A 188 9.25 8.80 19.39
N LYS A 189 8.56 7.79 19.95
CA LYS A 189 9.17 6.62 20.60
C LYS A 189 9.53 5.49 19.63
N SER A 190 8.93 5.46 18.45
CA SER A 190 9.17 4.42 17.42
C SER A 190 10.11 4.90 16.30
N LYS A 191 10.88 5.96 16.55
CA LYS A 191 11.71 6.61 15.53
C LYS A 191 12.82 5.66 15.03
N PRO A 192 12.96 5.46 13.70
CA PRO A 192 14.00 4.61 13.15
C PRO A 192 15.41 5.15 13.40
N GLU A 193 16.37 4.25 13.67
CA GLU A 193 17.78 4.59 13.94
C GLU A 193 18.52 5.06 12.69
N ALA A 194 18.07 4.63 11.51
CA ALA A 194 18.67 4.99 10.22
C ALA A 194 18.60 6.49 9.90
N ILE A 195 17.87 7.29 10.69
CA ILE A 195 17.66 8.72 10.47
C ILE A 195 17.96 9.60 11.69
N THR A 196 18.46 10.80 11.41
CA THR A 196 18.65 11.88 12.39
C THR A 196 17.31 12.46 12.85
N SER A 197 17.31 13.29 13.90
CA SER A 197 16.11 14.05 14.32
C SER A 197 15.57 14.98 13.23
N SER A 198 16.41 15.36 12.26
CA SER A 198 16.05 16.16 11.08
C SER A 198 15.48 15.33 9.91
N GLY A 199 15.30 14.02 10.10
CA GLY A 199 14.82 13.12 9.05
C GLY A 199 15.85 12.77 7.97
N ARG A 200 17.09 13.28 8.05
CA ARG A 200 18.19 12.90 7.13
C ARG A 200 18.81 11.55 7.51
N LYS A 201 19.44 10.86 6.56
CA LYS A 201 20.24 9.64 6.82
C LYS A 201 21.23 9.87 7.96
N ALA A 202 21.25 8.96 8.94
CA ALA A 202 22.20 8.98 10.05
C ALA A 202 23.62 8.65 9.54
N ALA A 203 24.61 9.43 9.97
CA ALA A 203 26.02 9.18 9.63
C ALA A 203 26.60 7.98 10.40
N PHE A 204 26.05 7.69 11.57
CA PHE A 204 26.43 6.57 12.43
C PHE A 204 25.16 5.89 12.90
N VAL A 205 25.02 4.61 12.56
CA VAL A 205 24.03 3.71 13.16
C VAL A 205 24.81 2.83 14.12
N ASP A 206 24.44 2.83 15.39
CA ASP A 206 25.10 1.99 16.39
C ASP A 206 24.68 0.53 16.15
N PRO A 207 25.61 -0.37 15.73
CA PRO A 207 25.27 -1.76 15.42
C PRO A 207 24.78 -2.56 16.62
N PHE A 208 24.99 -2.04 17.85
CA PHE A 208 24.70 -2.72 19.10
C PHE A 208 23.43 -2.23 19.81
N ARG A 209 22.89 -1.05 19.46
CA ARG A 209 21.66 -0.52 20.08
C ARG A 209 20.37 -1.09 19.48
N GLY A 210 20.34 -1.36 18.18
CA GLY A 210 19.22 -2.06 17.52
C GLY A 210 19.23 -3.59 17.71
N ARG A 211 20.27 -4.13 18.36
CA ARG A 211 20.45 -5.55 18.65
C ARG A 211 20.28 -5.83 20.15
N GLY A 212 19.29 -5.19 20.78
CA GLY A 212 18.85 -5.59 22.10
C GLY A 212 18.58 -7.10 22.10
N GLU A 213 19.04 -7.81 23.14
CA GLU A 213 18.78 -9.23 23.34
C GLU A 213 17.26 -9.45 23.54
N GLY A 214 16.49 -9.48 22.45
CA GLY A 214 15.03 -9.62 22.51
C GLY A 214 14.31 -9.27 21.22
N LEU A 215 13.05 -9.71 21.11
CA LEU A 215 12.13 -9.27 20.06
C LEU A 215 11.85 -7.77 20.22
N PRO A 216 11.72 -6.99 19.12
CA PRO A 216 11.33 -5.59 19.20
C PRO A 216 10.00 -5.43 19.95
N ASP A 217 9.96 -4.52 20.93
CA ASP A 217 8.77 -4.26 21.74
C ASP A 217 7.64 -3.65 20.89
N ASP A 218 6.59 -4.44 20.66
CA ASP A 218 5.38 -4.09 19.90
C ASP A 218 4.20 -3.83 20.85
N SER A 219 4.33 -2.82 21.71
CA SER A 219 3.33 -2.46 22.73
C SER A 219 2.80 -1.03 22.56
N ALA A 220 1.73 -0.69 23.29
CA ALA A 220 1.19 0.67 23.32
C ALA A 220 2.18 1.70 23.89
N GLU A 221 3.12 1.27 24.74
CA GLU A 221 4.13 2.16 25.30
C GLU A 221 5.12 2.67 24.25
N THR A 222 5.55 1.77 23.35
CA THR A 222 6.53 2.06 22.30
C THR A 222 5.90 2.50 20.98
N LYS A 223 4.67 2.05 20.68
CA LYS A 223 3.92 2.32 19.45
C LYS A 223 2.48 2.77 19.72
N PRO A 224 2.26 3.94 20.34
CA PRO A 224 0.92 4.44 20.62
C PRO A 224 0.12 4.73 19.33
N TRP A 225 0.79 5.02 18.20
CA TRP A 225 0.16 5.15 16.88
C TRP A 225 -0.51 3.87 16.38
N LYS A 226 -0.11 2.69 16.89
CA LYS A 226 -0.62 1.37 16.49
C LYS A 226 -1.66 0.84 17.47
N PHE A 227 -1.46 1.09 18.76
CA PHE A 227 -2.24 0.44 19.82
C PHE A 227 -3.07 1.42 20.67
N THR A 228 -2.92 2.73 20.51
CA THR A 228 -3.70 3.73 21.25
C THR A 228 -4.64 4.50 20.35
N ASP A 229 -4.17 4.96 19.18
CA ASP A 229 -4.98 5.75 18.27
C ASP A 229 -4.82 5.29 16.82
N LEU A 230 -5.83 4.56 16.32
CA LEU A 230 -5.81 3.95 14.99
C LEU A 230 -5.97 4.97 13.86
N ARG A 231 -6.28 6.24 14.17
CA ARG A 231 -6.40 7.29 13.15
C ARG A 231 -5.04 7.74 12.61
N ALA A 232 -3.93 7.33 13.23
CA ALA A 232 -2.58 7.77 12.85
C ALA A 232 -2.21 7.40 11.41
N ILE A 233 -2.50 6.17 10.97
CA ILE A 233 -2.18 5.70 9.61
C ILE A 233 -3.08 6.38 8.55
N PRO A 234 -4.41 6.41 8.71
CA PRO A 234 -5.26 7.18 7.79
C PRO A 234 -4.91 8.67 7.74
N ALA A 235 -4.54 9.28 8.88
CA ALA A 235 -4.18 10.69 8.91
C ALA A 235 -2.94 10.98 8.08
N VAL A 236 -1.88 10.17 8.16
CA VAL A 236 -0.69 10.36 7.31
C VAL A 236 -0.99 10.08 5.83
N ALA A 237 -1.79 9.05 5.54
CA ALA A 237 -2.23 8.74 4.18
C ALA A 237 -3.02 9.90 3.55
N TRP A 238 -3.96 10.46 4.31
CA TRP A 238 -4.75 11.63 3.91
C TRP A 238 -3.87 12.85 3.66
N VAL A 239 -2.97 13.21 4.59
CA VAL A 239 -2.08 14.38 4.40
C VAL A 239 -1.24 14.20 3.14
N ILE A 240 -0.68 13.02 2.88
CA ILE A 240 0.12 12.79 1.67
C ILE A 240 -0.72 12.87 0.40
N ARG A 241 -1.97 12.40 0.43
CA ARG A 241 -2.90 12.49 -0.70
C ARG A 241 -3.27 13.93 -1.04
N GLU A 242 -3.54 14.75 -0.02
CA GLU A 242 -3.94 16.15 -0.18
C GLU A 242 -2.77 17.11 -0.43
N ALA A 243 -1.57 16.80 0.08
CA ALA A 243 -0.41 17.64 -0.09
C ALA A 243 0.01 17.77 -1.56
N ASP A 244 0.42 18.97 -1.98
CA ASP A 244 1.09 19.18 -3.25
C ASP A 244 2.63 19.01 -3.11
N GLU A 245 3.35 19.09 -4.23
CA GLU A 245 4.81 18.96 -4.24
C GLU A 245 5.50 20.06 -3.39
N LEU A 246 4.94 21.28 -3.35
CA LEU A 246 5.48 22.38 -2.57
C LEU A 246 5.38 22.12 -1.07
N PHE A 247 4.23 21.64 -0.60
CA PHE A 247 4.01 21.26 0.79
C PHE A 247 4.94 20.13 1.21
N ILE A 248 5.03 19.07 0.40
CA ILE A 248 5.97 17.97 0.65
C ILE A 248 7.41 18.48 0.72
N THR A 249 7.82 19.35 -0.20
CA THR A 249 9.17 19.96 -0.20
C THR A 249 9.46 20.75 1.08
N LYS A 250 8.45 21.41 1.65
CA LYS A 250 8.59 22.24 2.85
C LYS A 250 8.59 21.39 4.14
N HIS A 251 7.78 20.33 4.19
CA HIS A 251 7.50 19.58 5.42
C HIS A 251 8.03 18.13 5.42
N TRP A 252 8.77 17.69 4.39
CA TRP A 252 9.28 16.32 4.28
C TRP A 252 9.92 15.74 5.54
N PRO A 253 10.69 16.48 6.39
CA PRO A 253 11.32 15.88 7.56
C PRO A 253 10.34 15.28 8.56
N LEU A 254 9.09 15.74 8.58
CA LEU A 254 8.04 15.23 9.46
C LEU A 254 7.46 13.90 8.97
N PHE A 255 7.54 13.62 7.67
CA PHE A 255 7.03 12.38 7.08
C PHE A 255 8.01 11.22 7.20
N ILE A 256 9.32 11.47 7.08
CA ILE A 256 10.33 10.40 6.99
C ILE A 256 10.27 9.42 8.17
N PRO A 257 10.24 9.86 9.45
CA PRO A 257 10.16 8.94 10.58
C PRO A 257 8.89 8.09 10.51
N VAL A 258 7.75 8.71 10.21
CA VAL A 258 6.44 8.03 10.14
C VAL A 258 6.46 6.96 9.04
N LEU A 259 6.86 7.32 7.83
CA LEU A 259 6.87 6.41 6.69
C LEU A 259 7.80 5.21 6.89
N LEU A 260 9.01 5.45 7.41
CA LEU A 260 9.96 4.38 7.69
C LEU A 260 9.45 3.47 8.81
N THR A 261 8.89 4.02 9.90
CA THR A 261 8.27 3.21 10.97
C THR A 261 7.16 2.30 10.43
N LEU A 262 6.32 2.79 9.50
CA LEU A 262 5.25 1.98 8.90
C LEU A 262 5.79 0.87 8.00
N VAL A 263 6.78 1.16 7.15
CA VAL A 263 7.40 0.18 6.25
C VAL A 263 8.21 -0.88 7.01
N ASP A 264 8.80 -0.51 8.14
CA ASP A 264 9.57 -1.43 8.98
C ASP A 264 8.70 -2.22 9.98
N ASP A 265 7.37 -2.00 10.03
CA ASP A 265 6.51 -2.71 10.99
C ASP A 265 6.44 -4.22 10.73
N GLN A 266 6.22 -4.99 11.80
CA GLN A 266 6.11 -6.45 11.74
C GLN A 266 4.74 -6.92 11.24
N SER A 267 3.69 -6.12 11.44
CA SER A 267 2.36 -6.41 10.91
C SER A 267 2.36 -6.22 9.40
N THR A 268 2.03 -7.28 8.66
CA THR A 268 1.95 -7.26 7.20
C THR A 268 0.91 -6.26 6.68
N GLY A 269 -0.21 -6.08 7.38
CA GLY A 269 -1.22 -5.07 7.06
C GLY A 269 -0.68 -3.63 7.18
N VAL A 270 -0.01 -3.31 8.29
CA VAL A 270 0.61 -1.99 8.50
C VAL A 270 1.72 -1.75 7.48
N ARG A 271 2.60 -2.73 7.27
CA ARG A 271 3.69 -2.67 6.30
C ARG A 271 3.18 -2.42 4.88
N ARG A 272 2.13 -3.14 4.47
CA ARG A 272 1.46 -2.94 3.18
C ARG A 272 1.00 -1.49 3.03
N GLN A 273 0.31 -0.96 4.03
CA GLN A 273 -0.18 0.42 3.98
C GLN A 273 0.97 1.44 3.99
N GLY A 274 2.02 1.18 4.77
CA GLY A 274 3.26 1.96 4.75
C GLY A 274 3.88 2.04 3.35
N LEU A 275 3.93 0.93 2.61
CA LEU A 275 4.46 0.89 1.25
C LEU A 275 3.60 1.68 0.25
N LEU A 276 2.27 1.55 0.33
CA LEU A 276 1.34 2.31 -0.52
C LEU A 276 1.46 3.81 -0.28
N VAL A 277 1.46 4.22 0.99
CA VAL A 277 1.59 5.62 1.39
C VAL A 277 2.97 6.17 1.03
N LEU A 278 4.04 5.38 1.21
CA LEU A 278 5.40 5.76 0.81
C LEU A 278 5.51 5.96 -0.70
N LYS A 279 4.90 5.09 -1.53
CA LYS A 279 4.87 5.28 -2.98
C LYS A 279 4.22 6.62 -3.35
N CYS A 280 3.06 6.93 -2.79
CA CYS A 280 2.36 8.20 -3.01
C CYS A 280 3.21 9.40 -2.58
N PHE A 281 3.91 9.30 -1.46
CA PHE A 281 4.87 10.32 -1.01
C PHE A 281 6.01 10.49 -2.01
N LEU A 282 6.65 9.39 -2.45
CA LEU A 282 7.77 9.42 -3.39
C LEU A 282 7.39 10.08 -4.72
N GLU A 283 6.17 9.86 -5.22
CA GLU A 283 5.67 10.49 -6.45
C GLU A 283 5.65 12.03 -6.35
N LYS A 284 5.40 12.58 -5.17
CA LYS A 284 5.40 14.03 -4.89
C LYS A 284 6.74 14.54 -4.33
N TYR A 285 7.64 13.64 -3.93
CA TYR A 285 8.91 14.01 -3.33
C TYR A 285 9.89 14.52 -4.39
N PRO A 286 10.56 15.68 -4.17
CA PRO A 286 11.47 16.24 -5.16
C PRO A 286 12.72 15.39 -5.34
N SER A 287 13.00 15.00 -6.60
CA SER A 287 14.21 14.24 -6.93
C SER A 287 15.49 14.92 -6.45
N LYS A 288 15.61 16.24 -6.58
CA LYS A 288 16.80 16.98 -6.12
C LYS A 288 17.07 16.79 -4.62
N THR A 289 16.02 16.84 -3.80
CA THR A 289 16.12 16.63 -2.35
C THR A 289 16.48 15.18 -2.03
N LEU A 290 15.92 14.21 -2.76
CA LEU A 290 16.25 12.80 -2.60
C LEU A 290 17.75 12.52 -2.82
N HIS A 291 18.35 13.08 -3.88
CA HIS A 291 19.78 12.93 -4.17
C HIS A 291 20.66 13.60 -3.11
N GLY A 292 20.26 14.79 -2.62
CA GLY A 292 21.07 15.57 -1.67
C GLY A 292 21.01 15.10 -0.21
N THR A 293 20.02 14.30 0.17
CA THR A 293 19.78 13.91 1.59
C THR A 293 20.28 12.50 1.94
N GLY A 294 20.66 11.70 0.94
CA GLY A 294 21.01 10.28 1.13
C GLY A 294 19.82 9.38 1.50
N LEU A 295 18.60 9.91 1.47
CA LEU A 295 17.39 9.17 1.85
C LEU A 295 17.01 8.07 0.88
N ALA A 296 17.50 8.13 -0.36
CA ALA A 296 17.22 7.09 -1.33
C ALA A 296 17.69 5.72 -0.84
N GLN A 297 18.92 5.63 -0.31
CA GLN A 297 19.41 4.39 0.28
C GLN A 297 18.62 3.98 1.52
N VAL A 298 18.17 4.93 2.34
CA VAL A 298 17.37 4.62 3.54
C VAL A 298 16.03 3.99 3.15
N PHE A 299 15.37 4.50 2.11
CA PHE A 299 14.14 3.90 1.58
C PHE A 299 14.40 2.54 0.93
N GLU A 300 15.50 2.38 0.18
CA GLU A 300 15.90 1.08 -0.36
C GLU A 300 16.05 0.05 0.78
N ASP A 301 16.85 0.37 1.80
CA ASP A 301 17.14 -0.53 2.92
C ASP A 301 15.89 -0.89 3.74
N ALA A 302 14.91 0.01 3.83
CA ALA A 302 13.62 -0.26 4.49
C ALA A 302 12.67 -1.12 3.64
N ILE A 303 12.59 -0.87 2.32
CA ILE A 303 11.63 -1.58 1.44
C ILE A 303 12.12 -2.99 1.08
N PHE A 304 13.41 -3.15 0.75
CA PHE A 304 13.97 -4.41 0.22
C PHE A 304 13.69 -5.66 1.07
N PRO A 305 13.77 -5.62 2.42
CA PRO A 305 13.44 -6.77 3.26
C PRO A 305 12.04 -7.33 2.98
N THR A 306 11.09 -6.48 2.57
CA THR A 306 9.72 -6.91 2.26
C THR A 306 9.63 -7.89 1.09
N LEU A 307 10.61 -7.88 0.18
CA LEU A 307 10.66 -8.85 -0.93
C LEU A 307 10.94 -10.29 -0.48
N ASN A 308 11.33 -10.49 0.79
CA ASN A 308 11.57 -11.80 1.40
C ASN A 308 10.40 -12.28 2.28
N PHE A 309 9.27 -11.56 2.32
CA PHE A 309 8.04 -12.01 2.96
C PHE A 309 7.37 -13.04 2.05
N LEU A 310 7.80 -14.28 2.19
CA LEU A 310 7.49 -15.40 1.31
C LEU A 310 6.83 -16.57 2.08
N PRO A 311 6.07 -17.46 1.40
CA PRO A 311 5.32 -18.60 1.96
C PRO A 311 5.98 -19.45 3.03
N SER A 312 7.31 -19.54 3.07
CA SER A 312 8.03 -20.27 4.12
C SER A 312 7.83 -19.68 5.51
N LEU A 313 7.60 -18.38 5.62
CA LEU A 313 7.46 -17.63 6.88
C LEU A 313 6.21 -16.75 6.93
N THR A 314 5.65 -16.39 5.77
CA THR A 314 4.51 -15.48 5.64
C THR A 314 3.44 -16.14 4.77
N PRO A 315 2.15 -16.18 5.14
CA PRO A 315 1.10 -16.78 4.32
C PRO A 315 1.11 -16.27 2.87
N GLU A 316 0.74 -17.13 1.91
CA GLU A 316 0.77 -16.77 0.48
C GLU A 316 -0.07 -15.52 0.17
N ASP A 317 -1.26 -15.40 0.76
CA ASP A 317 -2.13 -14.23 0.59
C ASP A 317 -1.46 -12.93 1.02
N GLU A 318 -0.79 -12.95 2.18
CA GLU A 318 -0.07 -11.78 2.71
C GLU A 318 1.16 -11.46 1.88
N SER A 319 1.90 -12.49 1.44
CA SER A 319 3.07 -12.35 0.55
C SER A 319 2.67 -11.64 -0.74
N VAL A 320 1.61 -12.09 -1.41
CA VAL A 320 1.10 -11.48 -2.64
C VAL A 320 0.70 -10.01 -2.42
N GLN A 321 0.06 -9.71 -1.29
CA GLN A 321 -0.37 -8.35 -0.96
C GLN A 321 0.80 -7.40 -0.66
N LEU A 322 1.96 -7.92 -0.23
CA LEU A 322 3.16 -7.14 0.08
C LEU A 322 4.07 -6.92 -1.12
N LEU A 323 4.28 -7.96 -1.93
CA LEU A 323 5.24 -7.92 -3.04
C LEU A 323 4.91 -6.82 -4.05
N GLY A 324 3.65 -6.73 -4.50
CA GLY A 324 3.22 -5.72 -5.47
C GLY A 324 3.59 -4.29 -5.03
N PRO A 325 3.07 -3.80 -3.88
CA PRO A 325 3.41 -2.48 -3.35
C PRO A 325 4.92 -2.26 -3.12
N ALA A 326 5.65 -3.29 -2.67
CA ALA A 326 7.10 -3.18 -2.46
C ALA A 326 7.85 -2.95 -3.77
N PHE A 327 7.54 -3.72 -4.81
CA PHE A 327 8.12 -3.52 -6.15
C PHE A 327 7.73 -2.15 -6.71
N GLU A 328 6.48 -1.73 -6.60
CA GLU A 328 6.04 -0.42 -7.09
C GLU A 328 6.75 0.75 -6.40
N ALA A 329 6.97 0.67 -5.09
CA ALA A 329 7.72 1.68 -4.34
C ALA A 329 9.19 1.73 -4.78
N LEU A 330 9.85 0.58 -4.98
CA LEU A 330 11.23 0.51 -5.47
C LEU A 330 11.36 1.03 -6.91
N LEU A 331 10.40 0.71 -7.78
CA LEU A 331 10.35 1.24 -9.15
C LEU A 331 10.09 2.75 -9.16
N CYS A 332 9.24 3.27 -8.26
CA CYS A 332 9.08 4.71 -8.08
C CYS A 332 10.39 5.38 -7.63
N LEU A 333 11.07 4.77 -6.66
CA LEU A 333 12.36 5.25 -6.16
C LEU A 333 13.43 5.28 -7.24
N ALA A 334 13.55 4.21 -8.05
CA ALA A 334 14.48 4.12 -9.16
C ALA A 334 14.24 5.22 -10.22
N ARG A 335 12.97 5.55 -10.50
CA ARG A 335 12.61 6.68 -11.38
C ARG A 335 12.98 8.02 -10.76
N LYS A 336 12.79 8.20 -9.46
CA LYS A 336 13.13 9.46 -8.76
C LYS A 336 14.64 9.68 -8.63
N GLN A 337 15.42 8.61 -8.62
CA GLN A 337 16.90 8.61 -8.68
C GLN A 337 17.44 8.70 -10.13
N ALA A 338 16.58 8.91 -11.13
CA ALA A 338 17.03 9.05 -12.50
C ALA A 338 18.00 10.23 -12.63
N SER A 339 19.17 9.96 -13.20
CA SER A 339 20.16 11.00 -13.44
C SER A 339 19.75 11.83 -14.67
N PRO A 340 19.84 13.18 -14.63
CA PRO A 340 19.70 13.98 -15.84
C PRO A 340 20.86 13.64 -16.78
N THR A 341 20.56 12.89 -17.84
CA THR A 341 21.57 12.42 -18.81
C THR A 341 22.27 13.59 -19.47
N THR A 342 23.58 13.74 -19.27
CA THR A 342 24.45 14.77 -19.90
C THR A 342 24.84 14.44 -21.34
N GLY A 343 24.07 13.60 -22.05
CA GLY A 343 24.37 13.13 -23.41
C GLY A 343 23.63 13.91 -24.51
N PRO A 344 24.19 14.07 -25.73
CA PRO A 344 23.63 14.97 -26.75
C PRO A 344 22.33 14.50 -27.43
N THR A 345 21.86 13.27 -27.20
CA THR A 345 20.86 12.64 -28.09
C THR A 345 19.64 11.98 -27.42
N THR A 346 19.49 12.01 -26.09
CA THR A 346 18.28 11.48 -25.43
C THR A 346 17.84 12.39 -24.30
N LYS A 347 16.72 13.10 -24.50
CA LYS A 347 16.15 14.10 -23.58
C LYS A 347 15.41 13.48 -22.38
N GLU A 348 15.29 12.16 -22.30
CA GLU A 348 14.57 11.50 -21.21
C GLU A 348 15.53 11.06 -20.09
N PRO A 349 15.20 11.37 -18.82
CA PRO A 349 15.96 10.90 -17.68
C PRO A 349 15.81 9.38 -17.56
N ARG A 350 16.95 8.67 -17.53
CA ARG A 350 16.94 7.20 -17.41
C ARG A 350 16.86 6.79 -15.95
N PRO A 351 15.99 5.83 -15.58
CA PRO A 351 15.87 5.37 -14.21
C PRO A 351 17.19 4.77 -13.70
N ASN A 352 17.35 4.74 -12.39
CA ASN A 352 18.54 4.19 -11.74
C ASN A 352 18.71 2.70 -12.07
N SER A 353 19.56 2.41 -13.05
CA SER A 353 19.77 1.05 -13.55
C SER A 353 20.36 0.11 -12.49
N THR A 354 21.15 0.61 -11.54
CA THR A 354 21.75 -0.24 -10.50
C THR A 354 20.70 -0.73 -9.52
N LEU A 355 19.74 0.14 -9.14
CA LEU A 355 18.62 -0.26 -8.30
C LEU A 355 17.73 -1.26 -9.05
N LEU A 356 17.38 -0.99 -10.30
CA LEU A 356 16.57 -1.93 -11.11
C LEU A 356 17.24 -3.30 -11.29
N ASP A 357 18.57 -3.34 -11.46
CA ASP A 357 19.31 -4.60 -11.50
C ASP A 357 19.22 -5.35 -10.18
N LYS A 358 19.36 -4.64 -9.05
CA LYS A 358 19.24 -5.21 -7.71
C LYS A 358 17.84 -5.76 -7.48
N VAL A 359 16.80 -5.02 -7.84
CA VAL A 359 15.39 -5.45 -7.73
C VAL A 359 15.13 -6.72 -8.55
N LEU A 360 15.69 -6.82 -9.76
CA LEU A 360 15.54 -8.02 -10.57
C LEU A 360 16.29 -9.23 -9.98
N ARG A 361 17.54 -9.04 -9.54
CA ARG A 361 18.39 -10.12 -9.02
C ARG A 361 17.98 -10.58 -7.63
N GLU A 362 17.89 -9.66 -6.69
CA GLU A 362 17.66 -9.95 -5.27
C GLU A 362 16.16 -9.98 -4.93
N GLY A 363 15.30 -9.37 -5.76
CA GLY A 363 13.86 -9.45 -5.62
C GLY A 363 13.27 -10.59 -6.44
N VAL A 364 13.24 -10.42 -7.77
CA VAL A 364 12.51 -11.35 -8.66
C VAL A 364 13.14 -12.75 -8.69
N PHE A 365 14.43 -12.87 -9.02
CA PHE A 365 15.06 -14.19 -9.16
C PHE A 365 15.17 -14.92 -7.83
N SER A 366 15.55 -14.20 -6.77
CA SER A 366 15.59 -14.75 -5.41
C SER A 366 14.22 -15.28 -4.96
N ALA A 367 13.16 -14.46 -5.06
CA ALA A 367 11.81 -14.88 -4.68
C ALA A 367 11.31 -16.06 -5.54
N TYR A 368 11.59 -16.06 -6.85
CA TYR A 368 11.21 -17.17 -7.72
C TYR A 368 11.91 -18.47 -7.31
N PHE A 369 13.21 -18.41 -6.97
CA PHE A 369 13.96 -19.58 -6.53
C PHE A 369 13.34 -20.23 -5.28
N HIS A 370 12.82 -19.42 -4.35
CA HIS A 370 12.19 -19.89 -3.13
C HIS A 370 10.71 -20.27 -3.27
N CYS A 371 10.00 -19.73 -4.26
CA CYS A 371 8.54 -19.81 -4.34
C CYS A 371 7.98 -20.21 -5.72
N LYS A 372 8.77 -20.91 -6.52
CA LYS A 372 8.35 -21.43 -7.84
C LYS A 372 7.07 -22.27 -7.81
N ASP A 373 6.78 -22.90 -6.68
CA ASP A 373 5.61 -23.77 -6.49
C ASP A 373 4.34 -23.00 -6.08
N HIS A 374 4.40 -21.66 -5.97
CA HIS A 374 3.28 -20.78 -5.63
C HIS A 374 2.86 -19.93 -6.85
N PRO A 375 1.88 -20.37 -7.67
CA PRO A 375 1.56 -19.72 -8.94
C PRO A 375 1.14 -18.25 -8.81
N ARG A 376 0.48 -17.85 -7.72
CA ARG A 376 0.06 -16.45 -7.52
C ARG A 376 1.26 -15.53 -7.31
N ILE A 377 2.27 -15.98 -6.56
CA ILE A 377 3.52 -15.24 -6.39
C ILE A 377 4.28 -15.18 -7.71
N VAL A 378 4.44 -16.31 -8.40
CA VAL A 378 5.09 -16.35 -9.72
C VAL A 378 4.42 -15.39 -10.72
N THR A 379 3.10 -15.27 -10.66
CA THR A 379 2.33 -14.29 -11.46
C THR A 379 2.78 -12.87 -11.17
N VAL A 380 2.87 -12.48 -9.89
CA VAL A 380 3.38 -11.16 -9.47
C VAL A 380 4.81 -10.97 -9.98
N LEU A 381 5.70 -11.94 -9.77
CA LEU A 381 7.10 -11.84 -10.20
C LEU A 381 7.24 -11.65 -11.72
N CYS A 382 6.42 -12.32 -12.53
CA CYS A 382 6.38 -12.13 -13.98
C CYS A 382 5.88 -10.72 -14.36
N GLN A 383 4.82 -10.24 -13.69
CA GLN A 383 4.32 -8.87 -13.90
C GLN A 383 5.38 -7.81 -13.56
N GLN A 384 6.13 -8.02 -12.47
CA GLN A 384 7.20 -7.09 -12.10
C GLN A 384 8.40 -7.20 -13.04
N THR A 385 8.69 -8.39 -13.57
CA THR A 385 9.70 -8.57 -14.62
C THR A 385 9.40 -7.71 -15.85
N ILE A 386 8.14 -7.63 -16.28
CA ILE A 386 7.71 -6.74 -17.38
C ILE A 386 8.06 -5.29 -17.05
N SER A 387 7.62 -4.80 -15.88
CA SER A 387 7.84 -3.43 -15.43
C SER A 387 9.31 -3.06 -15.33
N ILE A 388 10.14 -3.97 -14.80
CA ILE A 388 11.59 -3.77 -14.65
C ILE A 388 12.29 -3.80 -16.02
N ALA A 389 11.97 -4.78 -16.87
CA ALA A 389 12.58 -4.92 -18.20
C ALA A 389 12.31 -3.70 -19.08
N ASN A 390 11.07 -3.19 -19.05
CA ASN A 390 10.68 -1.99 -19.80
C ASN A 390 11.45 -0.74 -19.33
N GLN A 391 11.72 -0.62 -18.03
CA GLN A 391 12.50 0.50 -17.47
C GLN A 391 14.01 0.36 -17.72
N LEU A 392 14.55 -0.85 -17.67
CA LEU A 392 15.96 -1.13 -18.02
C LEU A 392 16.23 -1.01 -19.52
N GLY A 393 15.22 -1.26 -20.37
CA GLY A 393 15.36 -1.30 -21.82
C GLY A 393 16.44 -2.30 -22.24
N ILE A 394 17.33 -1.88 -23.14
CA ILE A 394 18.43 -2.74 -23.64
C ILE A 394 19.34 -3.27 -22.54
N HIS A 395 19.40 -2.63 -21.37
CA HIS A 395 20.23 -3.12 -20.25
C HIS A 395 19.70 -4.42 -19.63
N THR A 396 18.47 -4.83 -19.96
CA THR A 396 17.90 -6.14 -19.59
C THR A 396 18.73 -7.30 -20.13
N VAL A 397 19.48 -7.12 -21.24
CA VAL A 397 20.24 -8.19 -21.91
C VAL A 397 21.23 -8.93 -20.99
N LYS A 398 21.80 -8.26 -19.98
CA LYS A 398 22.75 -8.87 -19.03
C LYS A 398 22.10 -9.86 -18.05
N HIS A 399 20.76 -9.89 -18.03
CA HIS A 399 19.97 -10.77 -17.18
C HIS A 399 19.33 -11.91 -17.98
N LEU A 400 19.55 -12.00 -19.31
CA LEU A 400 19.00 -13.08 -20.14
C LEU A 400 19.32 -14.47 -19.61
N LYS A 401 20.53 -14.65 -19.07
CA LYS A 401 20.99 -15.92 -18.51
C LYS A 401 20.15 -16.44 -17.33
N ASP A 402 19.43 -15.55 -16.65
CA ASP A 402 18.58 -15.87 -15.51
C ASP A 402 17.09 -15.78 -15.91
N LEU A 403 16.73 -14.80 -16.76
CA LEU A 403 15.37 -14.58 -17.27
C LEU A 403 14.86 -15.72 -18.15
N ILE A 404 15.66 -16.15 -19.13
CA ILE A 404 15.21 -17.15 -20.11
C ILE A 404 14.98 -18.50 -19.40
N PRO A 405 15.91 -19.05 -18.59
CA PRO A 405 15.65 -20.30 -17.87
C PRO A 405 14.44 -20.22 -16.92
N MET A 406 14.26 -19.09 -16.23
CA MET A 406 13.08 -18.87 -15.38
C MET A 406 11.78 -18.94 -16.20
N LEU A 407 11.68 -18.16 -17.28
CA LEU A 407 10.47 -18.12 -18.11
C LEU A 407 10.23 -19.45 -18.85
N SER A 408 11.28 -20.09 -19.36
CA SER A 408 11.21 -21.41 -19.99
C SER A 408 10.65 -22.46 -19.04
N THR A 409 11.07 -22.44 -17.78
CA THR A 409 10.57 -23.37 -16.75
C THR A 409 9.08 -23.17 -16.49
N ILE A 410 8.61 -21.92 -16.45
CA ILE A 410 7.19 -21.60 -16.23
C ILE A 410 6.35 -22.02 -17.44
N LEU A 411 6.80 -21.67 -18.65
CA LEU A 411 6.08 -21.94 -19.91
C LEU A 411 6.04 -23.43 -20.26
N SER A 412 7.08 -24.18 -19.91
CA SER A 412 7.19 -25.63 -20.19
C SER A 412 6.56 -26.49 -19.10
N ASN A 413 5.94 -25.91 -18.07
CA ASN A 413 5.31 -26.67 -17.00
C ASN A 413 4.07 -27.42 -17.54
N PRO A 414 4.01 -28.76 -17.46
CA PRO A 414 2.87 -29.53 -17.97
C PRO A 414 1.55 -29.20 -17.24
N PHE A 415 1.61 -28.69 -16.01
CA PHE A 415 0.45 -28.24 -15.24
C PHE A 415 0.21 -26.73 -15.36
N GLY A 416 1.03 -26.01 -16.15
CA GLY A 416 0.92 -24.58 -16.37
C GLY A 416 -0.49 -24.09 -16.72
N PRO A 417 -1.24 -24.77 -17.60
CA PRO A 417 -2.57 -24.29 -17.94
C PRO A 417 -3.65 -24.51 -16.85
N ALA A 418 -3.32 -25.18 -15.72
CA ALA A 418 -4.15 -25.11 -14.50
C ALA A 418 -4.04 -23.75 -13.77
N ALA A 419 -3.01 -22.96 -14.07
CA ALA A 419 -2.79 -21.61 -13.55
C ALA A 419 -2.69 -20.59 -14.71
N PRO A 420 -3.80 -20.30 -15.42
CA PRO A 420 -3.79 -19.51 -16.66
C PRO A 420 -3.28 -18.08 -16.46
N ALA A 421 -3.52 -17.48 -15.29
CA ALA A 421 -3.02 -16.14 -14.97
C ALA A 421 -1.48 -16.08 -14.93
N THR A 422 -0.85 -17.10 -14.33
CA THR A 422 0.61 -17.24 -14.26
C THR A 422 1.20 -17.42 -15.64
N LEU A 423 0.60 -18.30 -16.44
CA LEU A 423 1.06 -18.58 -17.80
C LEU A 423 0.97 -17.34 -18.68
N LEU A 424 -0.15 -16.61 -18.63
CA LEU A 424 -0.32 -15.35 -19.35
C LEU A 424 0.72 -14.29 -18.92
N ALA A 425 0.98 -14.17 -17.62
CA ALA A 425 1.99 -13.24 -17.11
C ALA A 425 3.40 -13.62 -17.59
N ALA A 426 3.74 -14.91 -17.65
CA ALA A 426 5.03 -15.39 -18.16
C ALA A 426 5.18 -15.15 -19.67
N ILE A 427 4.12 -15.36 -20.46
CA ILE A 427 4.11 -15.04 -21.89
C ILE A 427 4.37 -13.54 -22.10
N LYS A 428 3.67 -12.68 -21.37
CA LYS A 428 3.87 -11.22 -21.45
C LYS A 428 5.25 -10.79 -20.98
N ALA A 429 5.81 -11.44 -19.96
CA ALA A 429 7.19 -11.22 -19.52
C ALA A 429 8.18 -11.60 -20.62
N LEU A 430 7.98 -12.73 -21.31
CA LEU A 430 8.79 -13.12 -22.45
C LEU A 430 8.67 -12.11 -23.60
N GLN A 431 7.46 -11.64 -23.92
CA GLN A 431 7.27 -10.58 -24.93
C GLN A 431 8.06 -9.31 -24.59
N ALA A 432 8.05 -8.86 -23.33
CA ALA A 432 8.84 -7.71 -22.88
C ALA A 432 10.36 -7.97 -23.00
N VAL A 433 10.81 -9.19 -22.70
CA VAL A 433 12.21 -9.59 -22.91
C VAL A 433 12.56 -9.60 -24.40
N LEU A 434 11.70 -10.12 -25.28
CA LEU A 434 11.92 -10.05 -26.73
C LEU A 434 12.03 -8.59 -27.20
N GLN A 435 11.15 -7.70 -26.75
CA GLN A 435 11.16 -6.28 -27.12
C GLN A 435 12.41 -5.54 -26.66
N THR A 436 12.93 -5.87 -25.47
CA THR A 436 14.05 -5.14 -24.86
C THR A 436 15.40 -5.75 -25.21
N CYS A 437 15.45 -7.05 -25.46
CA CYS A 437 16.67 -7.82 -25.66
C CYS A 437 16.86 -8.34 -27.10
N TRP A 438 15.98 -7.99 -28.05
CA TRP A 438 16.03 -8.47 -29.43
C TRP A 438 17.43 -8.48 -30.09
N PRO A 439 18.36 -7.52 -29.86
CA PRO A 439 19.65 -7.53 -30.56
C PRO A 439 20.55 -8.71 -30.17
N ARG A 440 20.26 -9.38 -29.05
CA ARG A 440 21.09 -10.47 -28.51
C ARG A 440 20.48 -11.86 -28.62
N ILE A 441 19.24 -11.97 -29.10
CA ILE A 441 18.51 -13.25 -29.15
C ILE A 441 18.90 -14.12 -30.36
N PRO A 442 18.93 -13.61 -31.62
CA PRO A 442 19.08 -14.46 -32.81
C PRO A 442 20.40 -15.23 -32.94
N THR A 443 21.43 -14.84 -32.20
CA THR A 443 22.78 -15.45 -32.28
C THR A 443 23.18 -16.08 -30.95
N SER A 444 22.21 -16.52 -30.16
CA SER A 444 22.40 -17.00 -28.80
C SER A 444 21.64 -18.31 -28.57
N PRO A 445 22.07 -19.14 -27.60
CA PRO A 445 21.33 -20.35 -27.24
C PRO A 445 19.89 -20.05 -26.75
N TRP A 446 19.61 -18.80 -26.38
CA TRP A 446 18.29 -18.36 -25.94
C TRP A 446 17.23 -18.50 -27.03
N GLN A 447 17.59 -18.42 -28.31
CA GLN A 447 16.64 -18.65 -29.41
C GLN A 447 16.02 -20.04 -29.31
N ASP A 448 16.85 -21.08 -29.24
CA ASP A 448 16.40 -22.47 -29.24
C ASP A 448 15.60 -22.78 -27.97
N GLU A 449 16.03 -22.21 -26.84
CA GLU A 449 15.31 -22.36 -25.57
C GLU A 449 13.92 -21.74 -25.60
N ILE A 450 13.79 -20.53 -26.17
CA ILE A 450 12.50 -19.85 -26.35
C ILE A 450 11.59 -20.66 -27.28
N ILE A 451 12.11 -21.16 -28.42
CA ILE A 451 11.35 -21.99 -29.36
C ILE A 451 10.82 -23.24 -28.65
N ASN A 452 11.68 -23.93 -27.89
CA ASN A 452 11.31 -25.12 -27.15
C ASN A 452 10.22 -24.81 -26.11
N ALA A 453 10.39 -23.77 -25.30
CA ALA A 453 9.43 -23.37 -24.28
C ALA A 453 8.06 -23.00 -24.86
N LEU A 454 8.02 -22.22 -25.95
CA LEU A 454 6.79 -21.87 -26.65
C LEU A 454 6.10 -23.10 -27.23
N SER A 455 6.86 -24.03 -27.80
CA SER A 455 6.32 -25.27 -28.38
C SER A 455 5.67 -26.15 -27.32
N LEU A 456 6.36 -26.39 -26.20
CA LEU A 456 5.81 -27.18 -25.09
C LEU A 456 4.57 -26.53 -24.48
N CYS A 457 4.61 -25.21 -24.29
CA CYS A 457 3.47 -24.44 -23.78
C CYS A 457 2.24 -24.54 -24.69
N TRP A 458 2.44 -24.41 -26.00
CA TRP A 458 1.38 -24.51 -27.00
C TRP A 458 0.72 -25.88 -26.99
N LEU A 459 1.51 -26.96 -27.00
CA LEU A 459 0.98 -28.33 -26.97
C LEU A 459 0.18 -28.59 -25.69
N ALA A 460 0.70 -28.20 -24.53
CA ALA A 460 -0.01 -28.33 -23.26
C ALA A 460 -1.33 -27.53 -23.24
N ALA A 461 -1.38 -26.36 -23.88
CA ALA A 461 -2.60 -25.56 -24.00
C ALA A 461 -3.61 -26.14 -25.00
N CYS A 462 -3.14 -26.80 -26.06
CA CYS A 462 -3.99 -27.48 -27.05
C CYS A 462 -4.66 -28.75 -26.50
N ASP A 463 -3.99 -29.47 -25.61
CA ASP A 463 -4.46 -30.72 -25.00
C ASP A 463 -5.59 -30.55 -23.97
N GLN A 464 -5.84 -29.31 -23.52
CA GLN A 464 -6.92 -29.06 -22.56
C GLN A 464 -8.31 -29.11 -23.18
N ALA A 465 -9.25 -29.73 -22.45
CA ALA A 465 -10.66 -29.83 -22.86
C ALA A 465 -11.34 -28.47 -23.06
N THR A 466 -10.90 -27.43 -22.34
CA THR A 466 -11.33 -26.04 -22.53
C THR A 466 -10.14 -25.22 -22.98
N ARG A 467 -10.05 -24.91 -24.28
CA ARG A 467 -8.93 -24.13 -24.82
C ARG A 467 -9.04 -22.67 -24.36
N PRO A 468 -8.08 -22.15 -23.58
CA PRO A 468 -8.07 -20.74 -23.21
C PRO A 468 -7.66 -19.91 -24.43
N GLY A 469 -8.63 -19.42 -25.21
CA GLY A 469 -8.40 -18.71 -26.47
C GLY A 469 -7.41 -17.55 -26.35
N THR A 470 -7.44 -16.82 -25.23
CA THR A 470 -6.49 -15.74 -24.92
C THR A 470 -5.04 -16.22 -24.88
N ILE A 471 -4.76 -17.37 -24.25
CA ILE A 471 -3.38 -17.88 -24.11
C ILE A 471 -2.82 -18.29 -25.47
N LEU A 472 -3.61 -19.00 -26.28
CA LEU A 472 -3.19 -19.39 -27.64
C LEU A 472 -2.94 -18.15 -28.51
N SER A 473 -3.80 -17.12 -28.42
CA SER A 473 -3.58 -15.87 -29.16
C SER A 473 -2.29 -15.15 -28.76
N GLU A 474 -1.98 -15.12 -27.47
CA GLU A 474 -0.77 -14.47 -26.94
C GLU A 474 0.49 -15.27 -27.25
N LEU A 475 0.42 -16.61 -27.26
CA LEU A 475 1.51 -17.47 -27.71
C LEU A 475 1.82 -17.27 -29.19
N SER A 476 0.78 -17.22 -30.04
CA SER A 476 0.93 -16.94 -31.47
C SER A 476 1.54 -15.56 -31.72
N ALA A 477 1.08 -14.53 -31.00
CA ALA A 477 1.67 -13.20 -31.03
C ALA A 477 3.15 -13.21 -30.62
N THR A 478 3.51 -13.99 -29.59
CA THR A 478 4.90 -14.14 -29.14
C THR A 478 5.77 -14.86 -30.18
N GLY A 479 5.23 -15.88 -30.86
CA GLY A 479 5.87 -16.54 -32.00
C GLY A 479 6.14 -15.57 -33.15
N ALA A 480 5.17 -14.71 -33.48
CA ALA A 480 5.34 -13.66 -34.50
C ALA A 480 6.40 -12.62 -34.10
N MET A 481 6.45 -12.23 -32.81
CA MET A 481 7.50 -11.36 -32.28
C MET A 481 8.88 -12.01 -32.39
N LEU A 482 9.01 -13.29 -32.04
CA LEU A 482 10.27 -14.02 -32.21
C LEU A 482 10.69 -14.06 -33.68
N ALA A 483 9.77 -14.34 -34.60
CA ALA A 483 10.05 -14.32 -36.03
C ALA A 483 10.56 -12.95 -36.51
N ALA A 484 9.97 -11.86 -36.01
CA ALA A 484 10.43 -10.51 -36.32
C ALA A 484 11.83 -10.24 -35.76
N VAL A 485 12.13 -10.70 -34.54
CA VAL A 485 13.46 -10.60 -33.93
C VAL A 485 14.51 -11.36 -34.74
N LEU A 486 14.25 -12.59 -35.16
CA LEU A 486 15.19 -13.41 -35.93
C LEU A 486 15.48 -12.82 -37.33
N ARG A 487 14.45 -12.27 -37.98
CA ARG A 487 14.59 -11.58 -39.27
C ARG A 487 15.58 -10.42 -39.24
N THR A 488 15.78 -9.77 -38.09
CA THR A 488 16.78 -8.68 -37.97
C THR A 488 18.21 -9.12 -38.24
N GLN A 489 18.51 -10.42 -38.13
CA GLN A 489 19.82 -11.02 -38.43
C GLN A 489 19.77 -11.93 -39.67
N GLY A 490 18.69 -11.86 -40.46
CA GLY A 490 18.50 -12.68 -41.66
C GLY A 490 18.19 -14.16 -41.38
N VAL A 491 17.76 -14.50 -40.17
CA VAL A 491 17.33 -15.86 -39.83
C VAL A 491 15.81 -15.96 -39.98
N GLU A 492 15.35 -16.83 -40.88
CA GLU A 492 13.93 -17.13 -41.04
C GLU A 492 13.49 -18.19 -40.02
N LEU A 493 12.57 -17.81 -39.11
CA LEU A 493 12.08 -18.73 -38.07
C LEU A 493 11.47 -20.00 -38.67
N ALA A 494 10.80 -19.89 -39.81
CA ALA A 494 10.17 -21.01 -40.51
C ALA A 494 11.16 -22.13 -40.85
N ASP A 495 12.38 -21.78 -41.26
CA ASP A 495 13.42 -22.76 -41.60
C ASP A 495 13.93 -23.49 -40.36
N VAL A 496 14.06 -22.77 -39.24
CA VAL A 496 14.51 -23.31 -37.95
C VAL A 496 13.48 -24.29 -37.37
N VAL A 497 12.19 -23.96 -37.45
CA VAL A 497 11.11 -24.78 -36.85
C VAL A 497 10.53 -25.83 -37.79
N ALA A 498 10.84 -25.80 -39.09
CA ALA A 498 10.40 -26.80 -40.08
C ALA A 498 10.54 -28.26 -39.61
N PRO A 499 11.68 -28.73 -39.07
CA PRO A 499 11.81 -30.10 -38.59
C PRO A 499 10.92 -30.39 -37.36
N LEU A 500 10.60 -29.39 -36.55
CA LEU A 500 9.69 -29.53 -35.40
C LEU A 500 8.23 -29.64 -35.87
N VAL A 501 7.82 -28.77 -36.80
CA VAL A 501 6.46 -28.77 -37.38
C VAL A 501 6.20 -30.05 -38.18
N GLN A 502 7.21 -30.62 -38.84
CA GLN A 502 7.09 -31.92 -39.51
C GLN A 502 6.80 -33.07 -38.54
N LYS A 503 7.37 -33.01 -37.33
CA LYS A 503 7.14 -34.02 -36.29
C LYS A 503 5.82 -33.79 -35.56
N GLU A 504 5.45 -32.54 -35.32
CA GLU A 504 4.25 -32.15 -34.58
C GLU A 504 3.48 -31.05 -35.34
N PRO A 505 2.50 -31.43 -36.20
CA PRO A 505 1.79 -30.49 -37.07
C PRO A 505 1.00 -29.41 -36.33
N LEU A 506 0.63 -29.63 -35.06
CA LEU A 506 -0.09 -28.64 -34.25
C LEU A 506 0.72 -27.35 -34.04
N LEU A 507 2.06 -27.42 -34.11
CA LEU A 507 2.96 -26.27 -33.97
C LEU A 507 2.92 -25.31 -35.17
N ALA A 508 2.35 -25.73 -36.31
CA ALA A 508 2.25 -24.87 -37.50
C ALA A 508 1.48 -23.57 -37.21
N ALA A 509 0.44 -23.64 -36.37
CA ALA A 509 -0.37 -22.48 -35.99
C ALA A 509 0.36 -21.52 -35.03
N LEU A 510 1.28 -22.02 -34.20
CA LEU A 510 2.10 -21.20 -33.31
C LEU A 510 3.09 -20.32 -34.09
N PHE A 511 3.73 -20.89 -35.11
CA PHE A 511 4.78 -20.23 -35.90
C PHE A 511 4.30 -19.71 -37.25
N ALA A 512 2.99 -19.66 -37.47
CA ALA A 512 2.41 -19.07 -38.67
C ALA A 512 2.83 -17.60 -38.76
N SER A 513 3.41 -17.19 -39.89
CA SER A 513 3.71 -15.79 -40.16
C SER A 513 2.40 -15.00 -40.19
N SER A 514 2.20 -14.12 -39.20
CA SER A 514 1.15 -13.11 -39.31
C SER A 514 1.45 -12.25 -40.54
N PRO A 515 0.45 -11.91 -41.39
CA PRO A 515 0.70 -11.09 -42.57
C PRO A 515 1.25 -9.74 -42.12
N SER A 516 2.38 -9.36 -42.72
CA SER A 516 3.01 -8.06 -42.58
C SER A 516 1.96 -6.94 -42.68
N SER A 517 1.79 -6.18 -41.60
CA SER A 517 1.08 -4.90 -41.59
C SER A 517 2.08 -3.78 -41.70
#